data_AF-A0A1B8R6R8-F1
#
_entry.id   AF-A0A1B8R6R8-F1
#
_cell.length_a   1.000
_cell.length_b   1.000
_cell.length_c   1.000
_cell.angle_alpha   90.00
_cell.angle_beta   90.00
_cell.angle_gamma   90.00
#
_symmetry.space_group_name_H-M   'P 1'
#
loop_
_entity.id
_entity.type
_entity.pdbx_description
1 polymer ?
#
loop_
_entity_poly.entity_id
_entity_poly.type
_entity_poly.pdbx_seq_one_letter_code
_entity_poly.pdbx_strand_id
1 'polypeptide(L)'
;MFLEKHSRYFRKFDFTFTPRHIHAPDLPLVNDKRKAFSIADALQVHIKVEKALEVQANGDIVEIMEVEHRPQDGALALLLHRASPNAADPTYRKKARKDARKRFTVRQAVKEADEEQSVSANVVIALTKNAKGIYQAALEEIPGISMAVVRRLISNALRDYPYNFQKGKKQIETYASFKPVGVKSESMDNALKKGQVNFVTLSRPAKPKFVDADGLFQPEHEVLKLRVIGKIDGKNWKTVFSNLVGKARKDGWVEFKVDIDLSDNRNRTVKIDRDEEAKEILFVRSELADFKPSLPACSVDIVAEVVQKAVAIAKM
;
A
#
# COMPACT_ATOMS: atom_id res chain seq x y z
N MET A 1 -8.54 -11.86 -5.79
CA MET A 1 -7.75 -11.80 -7.03
C MET A 1 -6.62 -12.80 -6.90
N PHE A 2 -6.45 -13.70 -7.87
CA PHE A 2 -5.31 -14.63 -7.87
C PHE A 2 -4.09 -13.93 -8.48
N LEU A 3 -2.91 -14.18 -7.93
CA LEU A 3 -1.65 -13.60 -8.42
C LEU A 3 -1.15 -14.36 -9.65
N GLU A 4 -0.76 -13.64 -10.69
CA GLU A 4 -0.31 -14.21 -11.98
C GLU A 4 1.13 -14.72 -11.89
N LYS A 5 1.39 -16.01 -12.03
CA LYS A 5 2.72 -16.59 -11.75
C LYS A 5 3.93 -15.90 -12.41
N HIS A 6 3.74 -15.28 -13.56
CA HIS A 6 4.83 -14.70 -14.36
C HIS A 6 4.74 -13.19 -14.49
N SER A 7 3.82 -12.51 -13.79
CA SER A 7 3.72 -11.07 -13.86
C SER A 7 3.21 -10.44 -12.57
N ARG A 8 3.70 -9.24 -12.27
CA ARG A 8 3.28 -8.43 -11.12
C ARG A 8 3.21 -6.97 -11.53
N TYR A 9 2.24 -6.26 -10.97
CA TYR A 9 2.19 -4.81 -11.07
C TYR A 9 2.95 -4.16 -9.92
N PHE A 10 3.59 -3.02 -10.18
CA PHE A 10 4.27 -2.22 -9.18
C PHE A 10 3.80 -0.78 -9.24
N ARG A 11 3.46 -0.21 -8.09
CA ARG A 11 3.17 1.21 -7.94
C ARG A 11 4.41 1.99 -7.59
N LYS A 12 4.61 3.12 -8.24
CA LYS A 12 5.75 4.00 -8.01
C LYS A 12 5.48 5.02 -6.90
N PHE A 13 6.43 5.17 -6.00
CA PHE A 13 6.38 6.13 -4.90
C PHE A 13 7.69 6.90 -4.74
N ASP A 14 7.57 8.08 -4.17
CA ASP A 14 8.63 8.94 -3.70
C ASP A 14 8.60 8.91 -2.16
N PHE A 15 9.70 8.46 -1.57
CA PHE A 15 9.87 8.27 -0.12
C PHE A 15 10.76 9.37 0.45
N THR A 16 10.23 10.07 1.44
CA THR A 16 10.99 11.04 2.23
C THR A 16 11.09 10.56 3.68
N PHE A 17 12.32 10.55 4.18
CA PHE A 17 12.63 10.37 5.59
C PHE A 17 13.19 11.68 6.11
N THR A 18 12.53 12.30 7.09
CA THR A 18 13.02 13.54 7.70
C THR A 18 13.05 13.39 9.21
N PRO A 19 14.05 13.94 9.91
CA PRO A 19 14.04 14.02 11.35
C PRO A 19 12.79 14.76 11.84
N ARG A 20 12.25 14.35 12.97
CA ARG A 20 11.14 15.08 13.60
C ARG A 20 11.59 16.46 14.07
N HIS A 21 12.81 16.57 14.57
CA HIS A 21 13.43 17.82 14.99
C HIS A 21 14.24 18.47 13.85
N ILE A 22 13.95 19.73 13.53
CA ILE A 22 14.48 20.46 12.34
C ILE A 22 16.02 20.52 12.24
N HIS A 23 16.73 20.47 13.36
CA HIS A 23 18.21 20.53 13.39
C HIS A 23 18.89 19.16 13.54
N ALA A 24 18.12 18.08 13.65
CA ALA A 24 18.73 16.76 13.72
C ALA A 24 19.21 16.33 12.33
N PRO A 25 20.24 15.46 12.24
CA PRO A 25 20.66 14.91 10.96
C PRO A 25 19.60 13.93 10.42
N ASP A 26 19.52 13.83 9.10
CA ASP A 26 18.78 12.77 8.42
C ASP A 26 19.39 11.40 8.75
N LEU A 27 18.54 10.41 9.01
CA LEU A 27 19.00 9.02 9.04
C LEU A 27 19.24 8.52 7.62
N PRO A 28 20.40 7.87 7.35
CA PRO A 28 20.62 7.24 6.07
C PRO A 28 19.72 6.01 5.92
N LEU A 29 19.38 5.66 4.67
CA LEU A 29 18.56 4.49 4.38
C LEU A 29 19.24 3.20 4.89
N VAL A 30 20.56 3.09 4.67
CA VAL A 30 21.42 2.02 5.18
C VAL A 30 22.70 2.64 5.73
N ASN A 31 23.31 2.02 6.74
CA ASN A 31 24.59 2.42 7.28
C ASN A 31 25.53 1.21 7.39
N ASP A 32 26.71 1.30 6.79
CA ASP A 32 27.68 0.19 6.77
C ASP A 32 28.43 0.03 8.11
N LYS A 33 28.29 0.99 9.02
CA LYS A 33 28.91 0.92 10.35
C LYS A 33 28.01 0.15 11.31
N ARG A 34 28.54 -0.93 11.93
CA ARG A 34 27.86 -1.67 13.00
C ARG A 34 27.44 -0.71 14.13
N LYS A 35 26.19 -0.81 14.58
CA LYS A 35 25.57 0.02 15.64
C LYS A 35 25.35 1.50 15.27
N ALA A 36 25.28 1.83 13.98
CA ALA A 36 24.94 3.17 13.55
C ALA A 36 23.47 3.26 13.10
N PHE A 37 22.79 4.31 13.53
CA PHE A 37 21.38 4.54 13.23
C PHE A 37 21.16 4.60 11.70
N SER A 38 20.15 3.87 11.22
CA SER A 38 19.68 3.89 9.85
C SER A 38 18.20 3.48 9.78
N ILE A 39 17.56 3.77 8.66
CA ILE A 39 16.18 3.31 8.41
C ILE A 39 16.13 1.78 8.39
N ALA A 40 17.10 1.12 7.74
CA ALA A 40 17.17 -0.34 7.69
C ALA A 40 17.33 -0.96 9.09
N ASP A 41 18.19 -0.40 9.95
CA ASP A 41 18.38 -0.92 11.32
C ASP A 41 17.11 -0.76 12.16
N ALA A 42 16.41 0.37 12.05
CA ALA A 42 15.14 0.58 12.75
C ALA A 42 14.10 -0.51 12.40
N LEU A 43 13.97 -0.83 11.12
CA LEU A 43 13.08 -1.88 10.63
C LEU A 43 13.53 -3.27 11.12
N GLN A 44 14.81 -3.59 11.00
CA GLN A 44 15.36 -4.87 11.47
C GLN A 44 15.18 -5.08 12.97
N VAL A 45 15.33 -4.04 13.79
CA VAL A 45 15.06 -4.10 15.23
C VAL A 45 13.60 -4.43 15.49
N HIS A 46 12.67 -3.77 14.78
CA HIS A 46 11.24 -4.01 14.91
C HIS A 46 10.83 -5.44 14.49
N ILE A 47 11.45 -5.99 13.44
CA ILE A 47 11.26 -7.38 13.00
C ILE A 47 11.74 -8.35 14.08
N LYS A 48 12.96 -8.15 14.61
CA LYS A 48 13.55 -9.03 15.62
C LYS A 48 12.76 -9.11 16.93
N VAL A 49 12.00 -8.07 17.25
CA VAL A 49 11.13 -8.03 18.44
C VAL A 49 9.66 -8.29 18.11
N GLU A 50 9.36 -8.79 16.91
CA GLU A 50 8.02 -9.18 16.44
C GLU A 50 6.98 -8.03 16.55
N LYS A 51 7.44 -6.79 16.31
CA LYS A 51 6.59 -5.57 16.30
C LYS A 51 6.34 -5.01 14.91
N ALA A 52 6.96 -5.58 13.88
CA ALA A 52 6.85 -5.11 12.50
C ALA A 52 5.53 -5.55 11.82
N LEU A 53 4.41 -5.59 12.56
CA LEU A 53 3.11 -6.06 12.11
C LEU A 53 1.99 -5.04 12.31
N GLU A 54 0.93 -5.20 11.52
CA GLU A 54 -0.30 -4.42 11.61
C GLU A 54 -1.52 -5.32 11.42
N VAL A 55 -2.41 -5.33 12.41
CA VAL A 55 -3.73 -5.98 12.31
C VAL A 55 -4.73 -5.02 11.68
N GLN A 56 -5.29 -5.42 10.54
CA GLN A 56 -6.30 -4.65 9.81
C GLN A 56 -7.70 -4.89 10.39
N ALA A 57 -8.63 -3.98 10.11
CA ALA A 57 -10.01 -4.04 10.64
C ALA A 57 -10.79 -5.30 10.24
N ASN A 58 -10.40 -5.97 9.15
CA ASN A 58 -10.98 -7.25 8.72
C ASN A 58 -10.30 -8.48 9.37
N GLY A 59 -9.37 -8.27 10.30
CA GLY A 59 -8.60 -9.32 10.98
C GLY A 59 -7.41 -9.85 10.18
N ASP A 60 -7.12 -9.32 9.00
CA ASP A 60 -5.88 -9.65 8.30
C ASP A 60 -4.67 -9.05 9.02
N ILE A 61 -3.54 -9.73 8.94
CA ILE A 61 -2.27 -9.30 9.53
C ILE A 61 -1.32 -8.97 8.39
N VAL A 62 -0.67 -7.81 8.42
CA VAL A 62 0.40 -7.46 7.47
C VAL A 62 1.68 -7.22 8.25
N GLU A 63 2.73 -7.93 7.87
CA GLU A 63 4.01 -7.94 8.59
C GLU A 63 5.17 -7.74 7.63
N ILE A 64 6.22 -7.03 8.10
CA ILE A 64 7.51 -7.00 7.41
C ILE A 64 8.30 -8.21 7.88
N MET A 65 8.55 -9.16 6.98
CA MET A 65 9.28 -10.39 7.30
C MET A 65 10.79 -10.19 7.21
N GLU A 66 11.23 -9.42 6.22
CA GLU A 66 12.65 -9.28 5.90
C GLU A 66 12.97 -7.87 5.40
N VAL A 67 14.17 -7.40 5.75
CA VAL A 67 14.78 -6.17 5.23
C VAL A 67 16.19 -6.49 4.77
N GLU A 68 16.42 -6.46 3.46
CA GLU A 68 17.71 -6.81 2.84
C GLU A 68 18.33 -5.61 2.13
N HIS A 69 19.55 -5.24 2.54
CA HIS A 69 20.37 -4.28 1.79
C HIS A 69 21.03 -5.00 0.61
N ARG A 70 20.74 -4.54 -0.60
CA ARG A 70 21.21 -5.13 -1.86
C ARG A 70 22.04 -4.11 -2.65
N PRO A 71 23.32 -3.90 -2.28
CA PRO A 71 24.17 -2.90 -2.93
C PRO A 71 24.37 -3.16 -4.43
N GLN A 72 24.43 -4.43 -4.84
CA GLN A 72 24.57 -4.85 -6.24
C GLN A 72 23.38 -4.42 -7.12
N ASP A 73 22.18 -4.36 -6.55
CA ASP A 73 20.97 -3.90 -7.22
C ASP A 73 20.72 -2.39 -6.94
N GLY A 74 21.53 -1.78 -6.08
CA GLY A 74 21.39 -0.40 -5.64
C GLY A 74 20.09 -0.15 -4.87
N ALA A 75 19.68 -1.09 -4.01
CA ALA A 75 18.38 -1.05 -3.33
C ALA A 75 18.41 -1.50 -1.86
N LEU A 76 17.41 -1.06 -1.11
CA LEU A 76 16.92 -1.69 0.11
C LEU A 76 15.58 -2.36 -0.22
N ALA A 77 15.48 -3.67 -0.02
CA ALA A 77 14.29 -4.46 -0.29
C ALA A 77 13.61 -4.88 1.02
N LEU A 78 12.29 -4.78 1.05
CA LEU A 78 11.45 -5.20 2.17
C LEU A 78 10.48 -6.26 1.65
N LEU A 79 10.43 -7.41 2.32
CA LEU A 79 9.43 -8.44 2.09
C LEU A 79 8.29 -8.26 3.09
N LEU A 80 7.07 -8.10 2.58
CA LEU A 80 5.87 -8.05 3.41
C LEU A 80 5.04 -9.30 3.18
N HIS A 81 4.51 -9.87 4.26
CA HIS A 81 3.46 -10.89 4.19
C HIS A 81 2.14 -10.27 4.61
N ARG A 82 1.06 -10.67 3.94
CA ARG A 82 -0.31 -10.52 4.44
C ARG A 82 -0.84 -11.91 4.71
N ALA A 83 -1.25 -12.15 5.94
CA ALA A 83 -1.93 -13.35 6.36
C ALA A 83 -3.41 -13.06 6.63
N SER A 84 -4.26 -14.03 6.29
CA SER A 84 -5.70 -14.01 6.55
C SER A 84 -6.10 -15.19 7.44
N PRO A 85 -6.05 -15.03 8.77
CA PRO A 85 -6.40 -16.10 9.71
C PRO A 85 -7.84 -16.58 9.51
N ASN A 86 -8.76 -15.63 9.31
CA ASN A 86 -10.19 -15.86 9.13
C ASN A 86 -10.60 -16.31 7.71
N ALA A 87 -9.64 -16.51 6.78
CA ALA A 87 -9.96 -16.98 5.45
C ALA A 87 -10.50 -18.42 5.49
N ALA A 88 -11.55 -18.72 4.73
CA ALA A 88 -12.04 -20.09 4.56
C ALA A 88 -10.99 -20.95 3.85
N ASP A 89 -10.86 -22.21 4.23
CA ASP A 89 -9.94 -23.19 3.65
C ASP A 89 -9.82 -23.14 2.13
N PRO A 90 -8.58 -23.13 1.59
CA PRO A 90 -8.40 -23.02 0.15
C PRO A 90 -8.91 -24.28 -0.55
N THR A 91 -9.63 -24.05 -1.65
CA THR A 91 -10.27 -25.10 -2.42
C THR A 91 -9.74 -25.13 -3.84
N TYR A 92 -9.25 -26.29 -4.28
CA TYR A 92 -8.65 -26.48 -5.60
C TYR A 92 -9.57 -27.32 -6.49
N ARG A 93 -9.86 -26.82 -7.70
CA ARG A 93 -10.62 -27.58 -8.71
C ARG A 93 -9.68 -28.24 -9.72
N LYS A 94 -10.02 -29.44 -10.16
CA LYS A 94 -9.37 -30.14 -11.26
C LYS A 94 -10.42 -30.52 -12.30
N LYS A 95 -10.23 -30.11 -13.56
CA LYS A 95 -11.07 -30.62 -14.67
C LYS A 95 -10.80 -32.11 -14.81
N ALA A 96 -11.87 -32.89 -14.94
CA ALA A 96 -11.71 -34.32 -15.13
C ALA A 96 -11.26 -34.61 -16.58
N ARG A 97 -10.58 -35.74 -16.80
CA ARG A 97 -10.24 -36.20 -18.17
C ARG A 97 -11.53 -36.59 -18.90
N LYS A 98 -11.47 -36.67 -20.24
CA LYS A 98 -12.64 -36.91 -21.13
C LYS A 98 -13.53 -38.10 -20.73
N ASP A 99 -13.02 -39.05 -19.95
CA ASP A 99 -13.66 -40.34 -19.66
C ASP A 99 -14.20 -40.43 -18.22
N ALA A 100 -14.25 -39.32 -17.47
CA ALA A 100 -14.71 -39.30 -16.08
C ALA A 100 -16.21 -38.98 -15.95
N ARG A 101 -16.92 -39.70 -15.06
CA ARG A 101 -18.37 -39.52 -14.76
C ARG A 101 -18.75 -38.13 -14.26
N LYS A 102 -17.80 -37.34 -13.75
CA LYS A 102 -18.00 -35.95 -13.28
C LYS A 102 -17.10 -35.02 -14.09
N ARG A 103 -17.61 -33.84 -14.48
CA ARG A 103 -16.87 -32.85 -15.28
C ARG A 103 -15.68 -32.23 -14.53
N PHE A 104 -15.69 -32.25 -13.20
CA PHE A 104 -14.61 -31.74 -12.36
C PHE A 104 -14.59 -32.44 -11.00
N THR A 105 -13.45 -32.40 -10.33
CA THR A 105 -13.27 -32.77 -8.92
C THR A 105 -12.80 -31.55 -8.13
N VAL A 106 -13.13 -31.50 -6.85
CA VAL A 106 -12.74 -30.44 -5.93
C VAL A 106 -11.96 -31.07 -4.78
N ARG A 107 -10.83 -30.47 -4.41
CA ARG A 107 -10.02 -30.83 -3.24
C ARG A 107 -9.97 -29.62 -2.32
N GLN A 108 -10.55 -29.75 -1.14
CA GLN A 108 -10.34 -28.80 -0.05
C GLN A 108 -9.01 -29.13 0.62
N ALA A 109 -8.17 -28.12 0.84
CA ALA A 109 -7.02 -28.25 1.73
C ALA A 109 -7.43 -27.63 3.08
N VAL A 110 -7.37 -28.43 4.14
CA VAL A 110 -7.69 -27.97 5.49
C VAL A 110 -6.41 -27.37 6.06
N LYS A 111 -6.48 -26.12 6.53
CA LYS A 111 -5.36 -25.46 7.19
C LYS A 111 -5.08 -26.12 8.54
N GLU A 112 -3.81 -26.26 8.90
CA GLU A 112 -3.43 -26.60 10.27
C GLU A 112 -3.74 -25.43 11.24
N ALA A 113 -3.67 -25.68 12.55
CA ALA A 113 -4.13 -24.72 13.57
C ALA A 113 -3.33 -23.40 13.58
N ASP A 114 -2.10 -23.44 13.07
CA ASP A 114 -1.13 -22.36 12.95
C ASP A 114 -0.86 -21.96 11.49
N GLU A 115 -1.64 -22.48 10.54
CA GLU A 115 -1.53 -22.13 9.13
C GLU A 115 -2.51 -21.02 8.73
N GLU A 116 -1.98 -20.05 8.00
CA GLU A 116 -2.75 -18.92 7.50
C GLU A 116 -2.65 -18.87 5.97
N GLN A 117 -3.74 -18.42 5.31
CA GLN A 117 -3.64 -18.12 3.89
C GLN A 117 -2.90 -16.82 3.71
N SER A 118 -1.73 -16.91 3.08
CA SER A 118 -0.81 -15.78 2.99
C SER A 118 -0.44 -15.43 1.55
N VAL A 119 -0.15 -14.15 1.35
CA VAL A 119 0.43 -13.59 0.12
C VAL A 119 1.57 -12.66 0.47
N SER A 120 2.57 -12.54 -0.40
CA SER A 120 3.70 -11.65 -0.18
C SER A 120 3.74 -10.48 -1.16
N ALA A 121 4.24 -9.34 -0.72
CA ALA A 121 4.56 -8.18 -1.55
C ALA A 121 5.99 -7.69 -1.29
N ASN A 122 6.61 -7.10 -2.29
CA ASN A 122 7.90 -6.44 -2.14
C ASN A 122 7.74 -4.91 -2.15
N VAL A 123 8.42 -4.24 -1.21
CA VAL A 123 8.71 -2.79 -1.29
C VAL A 123 10.19 -2.64 -1.55
N VAL A 124 10.54 -1.96 -2.64
CA VAL A 124 11.93 -1.80 -3.06
C VAL A 124 12.24 -0.32 -3.15
N ILE A 125 13.26 0.12 -2.40
CA ILE A 125 13.67 1.51 -2.28
C ILE A 125 15.05 1.65 -2.93
N ALA A 126 15.17 2.48 -3.96
CA ALA A 126 16.47 2.77 -4.57
C ALA A 126 17.38 3.49 -3.56
N LEU A 127 18.66 3.10 -3.46
CA LEU A 127 19.62 3.71 -2.52
C LEU A 127 20.02 5.14 -2.91
N THR A 128 19.87 5.50 -4.18
CA THR A 128 20.22 6.82 -4.69
C THR A 128 19.05 7.80 -4.54
N LYS A 129 19.28 8.90 -3.83
CA LYS A 129 18.34 10.03 -3.79
C LYS A 129 18.32 10.75 -5.13
N ASN A 130 17.16 11.27 -5.53
CA ASN A 130 17.07 12.22 -6.63
C ASN A 130 17.61 13.61 -6.22
N ALA A 131 17.64 14.57 -7.15
CA ALA A 131 18.14 15.92 -6.89
C ALA A 131 17.41 16.68 -5.75
N LYS A 132 16.21 16.23 -5.36
CA LYS A 132 15.42 16.79 -4.25
C LYS A 132 15.66 16.07 -2.92
N GLY A 133 16.60 15.13 -2.86
CA GLY A 133 16.89 14.35 -1.67
C GLY A 133 15.87 13.24 -1.36
N ILE A 134 15.05 12.86 -2.34
CA ILE A 134 13.94 11.90 -2.19
C ILE A 134 14.37 10.54 -2.73
N TYR A 135 14.01 9.46 -2.02
CA TYR A 135 14.23 8.10 -2.48
C TYR A 135 13.09 7.65 -3.39
N GLN A 136 13.42 7.10 -4.56
CA GLN A 136 12.41 6.49 -5.41
C GLN A 136 12.16 5.04 -4.97
N ALA A 137 10.90 4.63 -4.95
CA ALA A 137 10.50 3.31 -4.51
C ALA A 137 9.40 2.71 -5.38
N ALA A 138 9.29 1.38 -5.34
CA ALA A 138 8.24 0.61 -5.97
C ALA A 138 7.60 -0.33 -4.94
N LEU A 139 6.27 -0.41 -4.93
CA LEU A 139 5.50 -1.37 -4.12
C LEU A 139 4.76 -2.31 -5.06
N GLU A 140 4.94 -3.61 -4.87
CA GLU A 140 4.17 -4.66 -5.54
C GLU A 140 2.66 -4.54 -5.23
N GLU A 141 1.81 -4.54 -6.25
CA GLU A 141 0.36 -4.45 -6.10
C GLU A 141 -0.24 -5.78 -5.65
N ILE A 142 -0.39 -5.94 -4.34
CA ILE A 142 -1.05 -7.08 -3.73
C ILE A 142 -2.31 -6.63 -2.99
N PRO A 143 -3.47 -7.26 -3.22
CA PRO A 143 -4.69 -6.94 -2.48
C PRO A 143 -4.47 -7.00 -0.97
N GLY A 144 -4.93 -5.98 -0.25
CA GLY A 144 -4.78 -5.87 1.20
C GLY A 144 -3.40 -5.38 1.67
N ILE A 145 -2.42 -5.17 0.78
CA ILE A 145 -1.13 -4.54 1.08
C ILE A 145 -1.08 -3.20 0.37
N SER A 146 -1.51 -2.14 1.07
CA SER A 146 -1.51 -0.78 0.54
C SER A 146 -0.35 0.05 1.10
N MET A 147 0.01 1.13 0.41
CA MET A 147 1.02 2.07 0.94
C MET A 147 0.61 2.70 2.28
N ALA A 148 -0.68 2.73 2.62
CA ALA A 148 -1.13 3.21 3.93
C ALA A 148 -0.70 2.26 5.06
N VAL A 149 -0.78 0.95 4.84
CA VAL A 149 -0.31 -0.09 5.76
C VAL A 149 1.21 -0.03 5.85
N VAL A 150 1.90 -0.05 4.70
CA VAL A 150 3.38 0.09 4.65
C VAL A 150 3.85 1.35 5.39
N ARG A 151 3.15 2.48 5.23
CA ARG A 151 3.44 3.72 5.94
C ARG A 151 3.36 3.55 7.45
N ARG A 152 2.32 2.90 7.96
CA ARG A 152 2.16 2.70 9.41
C ARG A 152 3.23 1.78 9.97
N LEU A 153 3.52 0.66 9.30
CA LEU A 153 4.60 -0.26 9.68
C LEU A 153 5.94 0.48 9.78
N ILE A 154 6.35 1.17 8.73
CA ILE A 154 7.62 1.92 8.71
C ILE A 154 7.59 3.07 9.74
N SER A 155 6.49 3.83 9.85
CA SER A 155 6.43 4.95 10.80
C SER A 155 6.49 4.49 12.25
N ASN A 156 5.90 3.34 12.58
CA ASN A 156 5.96 2.76 13.91
C ASN A 156 7.39 2.32 14.24
N ALA A 157 8.05 1.60 13.33
CA ALA A 157 9.44 1.20 13.49
C ALA A 157 10.37 2.40 13.72
N LEU A 158 10.18 3.48 12.97
CA LEU A 158 10.99 4.68 13.14
C LEU A 158 10.67 5.44 14.43
N ARG A 159 9.40 5.52 14.84
CA ARG A 159 9.00 6.18 16.09
C ARG A 159 9.59 5.49 17.32
N ASP A 160 9.63 4.16 17.31
CA ASP A 160 10.15 3.35 18.40
C ASP A 160 11.68 3.20 18.34
N TYR A 161 12.33 3.89 17.40
CA TYR A 161 13.77 3.89 17.20
C TYR A 161 14.35 5.31 17.32
N PRO A 162 14.29 5.92 18.53
CA PRO A 162 14.79 7.25 18.76
C PRO A 162 16.32 7.29 18.71
N TYR A 163 16.86 8.44 18.33
CA TYR A 163 18.29 8.72 18.29
C TYR A 163 18.58 10.11 18.85
N ASN A 164 19.80 10.28 19.36
CA ASN A 164 20.25 11.51 19.98
C ASN A 164 21.11 12.33 19.03
N PHE A 165 20.96 13.65 19.06
CA PHE A 165 21.87 14.59 18.40
C PHE A 165 22.22 15.76 19.33
N GLN A 166 23.33 16.44 19.05
CA GLN A 166 23.75 17.61 19.81
C GLN A 166 23.24 18.90 19.17
N LYS A 167 22.59 19.76 19.97
CA LYS A 167 22.26 21.15 19.61
C LYS A 167 22.98 22.07 20.59
N GLY A 168 24.15 22.57 20.19
CA GLY A 168 25.05 23.29 21.10
C GLY A 168 25.51 22.36 22.22
N LYS A 169 25.24 22.71 23.49
CA LYS A 169 25.61 21.90 24.66
C LYS A 169 24.53 20.90 25.12
N LYS A 170 23.35 20.89 24.48
CA LYS A 170 22.23 20.03 24.87
C LYS A 170 22.15 18.81 23.96
N GLN A 171 22.03 17.63 24.55
CA GLN A 171 21.64 16.41 23.85
C GLN A 171 20.11 16.39 23.75
N ILE A 172 19.59 16.16 22.55
CA ILE A 172 18.16 16.13 22.27
C ILE A 172 17.86 14.79 21.59
N GLU A 173 16.81 14.13 22.05
CA GLU A 173 16.27 12.93 21.44
C GLU A 173 15.28 13.28 20.31
N THR A 174 15.32 12.53 19.22
CA THR A 174 14.39 12.65 18.09
C THR A 174 14.18 11.27 17.45
N TYR A 175 13.30 11.18 16.47
CA TYR A 175 13.16 10.03 15.58
C TYR A 175 12.94 10.49 14.14
N ALA A 176 13.02 9.57 13.18
CA ALA A 176 12.75 9.85 11.78
C ALA A 176 11.25 9.70 11.46
N SER A 177 10.73 10.61 10.67
CA SER A 177 9.36 10.54 10.14
C SER A 177 9.37 10.05 8.69
N PHE A 178 8.36 9.28 8.32
CA PHE A 178 8.22 8.71 6.98
C PHE A 178 7.02 9.29 6.23
N LYS A 179 7.27 9.80 5.02
CA LYS A 179 6.25 10.32 4.12
C LYS A 179 6.38 9.70 2.73
N PRO A 180 5.51 8.74 2.36
CA PRO A 180 5.40 8.27 0.99
C PRO A 180 4.46 9.16 0.17
N VAL A 181 4.84 9.45 -1.07
CA VAL A 181 4.02 10.17 -2.05
C VAL A 181 3.94 9.32 -3.32
N GLY A 182 2.74 8.99 -3.79
CA GLY A 182 2.60 8.24 -5.04
C GLY A 182 2.98 9.09 -6.24
N VAL A 183 3.79 8.55 -7.16
CA VAL A 183 4.16 9.25 -8.39
C VAL A 183 2.97 9.21 -9.35
N LYS A 184 2.30 10.35 -9.47
CA LYS A 184 1.08 10.53 -10.27
C LYS A 184 1.43 10.67 -11.75
N SER A 185 0.94 9.78 -12.61
CA SER A 185 1.21 9.89 -14.07
C SER A 185 0.13 9.34 -14.98
N GLU A 186 -0.83 8.59 -14.47
CA GLU A 186 -1.95 8.11 -15.29
C GLU A 186 -3.18 8.97 -14.98
N SER A 187 -3.91 9.42 -15.98
CA SER A 187 -5.07 10.29 -15.78
C SER A 187 -6.39 9.54 -15.78
N MET A 188 -7.39 10.09 -15.09
CA MET A 188 -8.78 9.61 -15.10
C MET A 188 -9.33 9.47 -16.52
N ASP A 189 -8.98 10.41 -17.41
CA ASP A 189 -9.29 10.34 -18.84
C ASP A 189 -8.77 9.04 -19.48
N ASN A 190 -7.53 8.65 -19.15
CA ASN A 190 -6.92 7.43 -19.68
C ASN A 190 -7.44 6.16 -19.00
N ALA A 191 -7.64 6.17 -17.68
CA ALA A 191 -8.16 5.01 -16.95
C ALA A 191 -9.58 4.65 -17.39
N LEU A 192 -10.45 5.65 -17.59
CA LEU A 192 -11.84 5.43 -18.03
C LEU A 192 -11.97 5.05 -19.51
N LYS A 193 -10.91 5.07 -20.32
CA LYS A 193 -10.94 4.48 -21.67
C LYS A 193 -11.17 2.96 -21.61
N LYS A 194 -10.68 2.30 -20.56
CA LYS A 194 -10.72 0.84 -20.39
C LYS A 194 -11.37 0.40 -19.08
N GLY A 195 -11.71 1.34 -18.20
CA GLY A 195 -12.30 1.08 -16.90
C GLY A 195 -13.69 1.67 -16.74
N GLN A 196 -14.31 1.37 -15.61
CA GLN A 196 -15.62 1.88 -15.22
C GLN A 196 -15.60 2.31 -13.75
N VAL A 197 -16.33 3.37 -13.44
CA VAL A 197 -16.54 3.80 -12.05
C VAL A 197 -17.66 2.96 -11.45
N ASN A 198 -17.41 2.32 -10.31
CA ASN A 198 -18.42 1.51 -9.63
C ASN A 198 -19.02 2.19 -8.41
N PHE A 199 -18.17 2.83 -7.61
CA PHE A 199 -18.59 3.43 -6.36
C PHE A 199 -17.93 4.79 -6.13
N VAL A 200 -18.67 5.67 -5.47
CA VAL A 200 -18.14 6.88 -4.85
C VAL A 200 -18.36 6.78 -3.36
N THR A 201 -17.29 6.87 -2.59
CA THR A 201 -17.34 6.88 -1.13
C THR A 201 -17.12 8.29 -0.62
N LEU A 202 -18.06 8.78 0.17
CA LEU A 202 -18.01 10.08 0.84
C LEU A 202 -17.78 9.85 2.32
N SER A 203 -16.93 10.65 2.96
CA SER A 203 -16.76 10.60 4.42
C SER A 203 -16.78 11.99 5.05
N ARG A 204 -17.29 12.03 6.29
CA ARG A 204 -17.25 13.22 7.15
C ARG A 204 -17.15 12.84 8.63
N PRO A 205 -16.71 13.76 9.51
CA PRO A 205 -16.87 13.59 10.94
C PRO A 205 -18.34 13.32 11.25
N ALA A 206 -18.61 12.28 12.04
CA ALA A 206 -19.97 11.93 12.40
C ALA A 206 -20.58 13.02 13.28
N LYS A 207 -21.85 13.37 13.03
CA LYS A 207 -22.59 14.31 13.89
C LYS A 207 -23.27 13.47 14.99
N PRO A 208 -22.92 13.63 16.28
CA PRO A 208 -23.60 12.92 17.36
C PRO A 208 -25.07 13.36 17.37
N LYS A 209 -25.99 12.45 16.99
CA LYS A 209 -27.44 12.70 17.08
C LYS A 209 -28.09 12.07 18.31
N PHE A 210 -27.45 11.08 18.94
CA PHE A 210 -28.05 10.21 19.97
C PHE A 210 -27.10 9.83 21.11
N VAL A 211 -25.97 10.52 21.28
CA VAL A 211 -25.00 10.12 22.31
C VAL A 211 -25.39 10.74 23.66
N ASP A 212 -26.39 10.13 24.30
CA ASP A 212 -26.76 10.34 25.69
C ASP A 212 -26.37 9.09 26.51
N ALA A 213 -25.10 8.70 26.38
CA ALA A 213 -24.54 7.51 27.00
C ALA A 213 -23.21 7.85 27.66
N ASP A 214 -23.28 8.55 28.80
CA ASP A 214 -22.26 8.69 29.86
C ASP A 214 -20.78 8.83 29.45
N GLY A 215 -20.48 9.39 28.27
CA GLY A 215 -19.13 9.51 27.74
C GLY A 215 -18.47 8.19 27.32
N LEU A 216 -19.23 7.09 27.20
CA LEU A 216 -18.71 5.77 26.83
C LEU A 216 -18.58 5.55 25.31
N PHE A 217 -19.25 6.36 24.50
CA PHE A 217 -19.28 6.21 23.05
C PHE A 217 -18.94 7.52 22.34
N GLN A 218 -18.08 7.45 21.34
CA GLN A 218 -17.72 8.60 20.51
C GLN A 218 -17.93 8.24 19.03
N PRO A 219 -18.78 8.97 18.28
CA PRO A 219 -18.88 8.81 16.84
C PRO A 219 -17.58 9.29 16.18
N GLU A 220 -16.89 8.42 15.45
CA GLU A 220 -15.66 8.81 14.74
C GLU A 220 -15.95 9.35 13.33
N HIS A 221 -16.64 8.58 12.47
CA HIS A 221 -16.85 8.93 11.06
C HIS A 221 -18.20 8.46 10.50
N GLU A 222 -18.83 9.29 9.68
CA GLU A 222 -19.93 8.91 8.79
C GLU A 222 -19.38 8.61 7.40
N VAL A 223 -19.77 7.47 6.82
CA VAL A 223 -19.37 7.02 5.48
C VAL A 223 -20.60 6.74 4.63
N LEU A 224 -20.70 7.39 3.47
CA LEU A 224 -21.74 7.15 2.48
C LEU A 224 -21.12 6.56 1.20
N LYS A 225 -21.46 5.30 0.90
CA LYS A 225 -21.00 4.61 -0.32
C LYS A 225 -22.11 4.59 -1.37
N LEU A 226 -21.92 5.36 -2.43
CA LEU A 226 -22.84 5.49 -3.55
C LEU A 226 -22.45 4.52 -4.66
N ARG A 227 -23.38 3.65 -5.09
CA ARG A 227 -23.20 2.82 -6.29
C ARG A 227 -23.48 3.67 -7.54
N VAL A 228 -22.58 3.63 -8.50
CA VAL A 228 -22.76 4.26 -9.80
C VAL A 228 -23.59 3.33 -10.67
N ILE A 229 -24.76 3.81 -11.09
CA ILE A 229 -25.71 3.06 -11.94
C ILE A 229 -25.71 3.53 -13.41
N GLY A 230 -25.04 4.65 -13.70
CA GLY A 230 -24.94 5.23 -15.03
C GLY A 230 -23.53 5.13 -15.61
N LYS A 231 -23.38 5.40 -16.91
CA LYS A 231 -22.06 5.37 -17.57
C LYS A 231 -21.27 6.65 -17.26
N ILE A 232 -20.13 6.48 -16.59
CA ILE A 232 -19.11 7.52 -16.43
C ILE A 232 -17.91 7.16 -17.30
N ASP A 233 -17.55 8.05 -18.23
CA ASP A 233 -16.45 7.86 -19.18
C ASP A 233 -15.55 9.09 -19.24
N GLY A 234 -14.48 9.00 -20.05
CA GLY A 234 -13.50 10.08 -20.23
C GLY A 234 -14.10 11.43 -20.65
N LYS A 235 -15.31 11.48 -21.21
CA LYS A 235 -15.93 12.73 -21.67
C LYS A 235 -16.76 13.40 -20.60
N ASN A 236 -17.42 12.64 -19.71
CA ASN A 236 -18.41 13.18 -18.79
C ASN A 236 -17.96 13.19 -17.31
N TRP A 237 -16.90 12.48 -16.94
CA TRP A 237 -16.53 12.29 -15.53
C TRP A 237 -16.25 13.60 -14.78
N LYS A 238 -15.60 14.58 -15.44
CA LYS A 238 -15.25 15.87 -14.83
C LYS A 238 -16.52 16.58 -14.33
N THR A 239 -17.51 16.70 -15.21
CA THR A 239 -18.79 17.33 -14.90
C THR A 239 -19.57 16.54 -13.85
N VAL A 240 -19.60 15.20 -13.97
CA VAL A 240 -20.32 14.34 -13.02
C VAL A 240 -19.75 14.46 -11.61
N PHE A 241 -18.44 14.32 -11.44
CA PHE A 241 -17.82 14.41 -10.12
C PHE A 241 -17.81 15.83 -9.57
N SER A 242 -17.58 16.86 -10.40
CA SER A 242 -17.68 18.26 -9.96
C SER A 242 -19.08 18.58 -9.40
N ASN A 243 -20.14 18.14 -10.10
CA ASN A 243 -21.52 18.31 -9.63
C ASN A 243 -21.81 17.53 -8.33
N LEU A 244 -21.35 16.27 -8.25
CA LEU A 244 -21.53 15.44 -7.05
C LEU A 244 -20.82 16.06 -5.84
N VAL A 245 -19.55 16.43 -6.00
CA VAL A 245 -18.72 17.01 -4.95
C VAL A 245 -19.29 18.36 -4.51
N GLY A 246 -19.69 19.21 -5.46
CA GLY A 246 -20.32 20.50 -5.15
C GLY A 246 -21.60 20.38 -4.32
N LYS A 247 -22.46 19.40 -4.62
CA LYS A 247 -23.67 19.11 -3.83
C LYS A 247 -23.32 18.54 -2.45
N ALA A 248 -22.48 17.50 -2.41
CA ALA A 248 -22.12 16.84 -1.18
C ALA A 248 -21.35 17.74 -0.20
N ARG A 249 -20.50 18.65 -0.69
CA ARG A 249 -19.84 19.66 0.16
C ARG A 249 -20.85 20.60 0.82
N LYS A 250 -21.90 21.03 0.11
CA LYS A 250 -23.00 21.83 0.69
C LYS A 250 -23.70 21.07 1.83
N ASP A 251 -23.75 19.75 1.74
CA ASP A 251 -24.31 18.87 2.78
C ASP A 251 -23.29 18.52 3.89
N GLY A 252 -22.07 19.06 3.85
CA GLY A 252 -21.04 18.90 4.87
C GLY A 252 -20.15 17.66 4.72
N TRP A 253 -20.12 17.03 3.55
CA TRP A 253 -19.15 15.97 3.23
C TRP A 253 -17.77 16.57 2.92
N VAL A 254 -16.70 15.97 3.46
CA VAL A 254 -15.34 16.56 3.39
C VAL A 254 -14.35 15.72 2.59
N GLU A 255 -14.52 14.40 2.55
CA GLU A 255 -13.66 13.50 1.79
C GLU A 255 -14.44 12.75 0.72
N PHE A 256 -13.79 12.58 -0.42
CA PHE A 256 -14.37 12.02 -1.64
C PHE A 256 -13.41 10.97 -2.19
N LYS A 257 -13.88 9.74 -2.39
CA LYS A 257 -13.11 8.64 -2.97
C LYS A 257 -13.89 8.00 -4.12
N VAL A 258 -13.23 7.70 -5.22
CA VAL A 258 -13.82 7.06 -6.40
C VAL A 258 -13.15 5.72 -6.62
N ASP A 259 -13.94 4.65 -6.70
CA ASP A 259 -13.50 3.30 -7.03
C ASP A 259 -13.70 3.03 -8.52
N ILE A 260 -12.61 2.69 -9.21
CA ILE A 260 -12.58 2.40 -10.64
C ILE A 260 -12.11 0.98 -10.85
N ASP A 261 -12.93 0.16 -11.50
CA ASP A 261 -12.45 -1.11 -12.04
C ASP A 261 -11.82 -0.88 -13.40
N LEU A 262 -10.65 -1.45 -13.60
CA LEU A 262 -9.91 -1.43 -14.85
C LEU A 262 -10.12 -2.74 -15.61
N SER A 263 -9.83 -2.72 -16.92
CA SER A 263 -10.00 -3.87 -17.82
C SER A 263 -9.22 -5.13 -17.43
N ASP A 264 -8.25 -5.02 -16.53
CA ASP A 264 -7.42 -6.10 -16.01
C ASP A 264 -7.89 -6.62 -14.64
N ASN A 265 -9.18 -6.43 -14.31
CA ASN A 265 -9.79 -6.81 -13.02
C ASN A 265 -9.16 -6.14 -11.79
N ARG A 266 -8.38 -5.07 -11.97
CA ARG A 266 -7.86 -4.27 -10.85
C ARG A 266 -8.86 -3.20 -10.45
N ASN A 267 -8.93 -2.91 -9.17
CA ASN A 267 -9.68 -1.77 -8.65
C ASN A 267 -8.71 -0.69 -8.15
N ARG A 268 -8.96 0.56 -8.52
CA ARG A 268 -8.23 1.74 -8.04
C ARG A 268 -9.19 2.68 -7.33
N THR A 269 -8.89 2.96 -6.07
CA THR A 269 -9.55 4.02 -5.30
C THR A 269 -8.71 5.30 -5.37
N VAL A 270 -9.33 6.41 -5.76
CA VAL A 270 -8.68 7.73 -5.78
C VAL A 270 -9.42 8.70 -4.89
N LYS A 271 -8.69 9.43 -4.06
CA LYS A 271 -9.22 10.58 -3.31
C LYS A 271 -9.31 11.78 -4.26
N ILE A 272 -10.46 12.41 -4.35
CA ILE A 272 -10.63 13.68 -5.07
C ILE A 272 -10.31 14.81 -4.09
N ASP A 273 -9.17 15.47 -4.27
CA ASP A 273 -8.80 16.64 -3.47
C ASP A 273 -9.35 17.95 -4.08
N ARG A 274 -9.53 18.96 -3.23
CA ARG A 274 -10.12 20.27 -3.57
C ARG A 274 -9.39 21.00 -4.70
N ASP A 275 -8.08 20.81 -4.81
CA ASP A 275 -7.25 21.45 -5.84
C ASP A 275 -7.20 20.64 -7.15
N GLU A 276 -7.61 19.36 -7.12
CA GLU A 276 -7.65 18.46 -8.29
C GLU A 276 -8.96 18.54 -9.06
N GLU A 277 -10.01 19.15 -8.49
CA GLU A 277 -11.30 19.41 -9.14
C GLU A 277 -11.16 20.21 -10.45
N ALA A 278 -10.04 20.92 -10.65
CA ALA A 278 -9.85 21.86 -11.75
C ALA A 278 -8.85 21.44 -12.86
N LYS A 279 -8.05 20.38 -12.71
CA LYS A 279 -6.95 20.11 -13.67
C LYS A 279 -6.92 18.68 -14.22
N GLU A 280 -6.76 17.65 -13.38
CA GLU A 280 -6.72 16.25 -13.80
C GLU A 280 -6.69 15.37 -12.54
N ILE A 281 -7.51 14.31 -12.47
CA ILE A 281 -7.34 13.31 -11.41
C ILE A 281 -6.27 12.33 -11.89
N LEU A 282 -5.15 12.25 -11.16
CA LEU A 282 -4.02 11.41 -11.51
C LEU A 282 -3.88 10.22 -10.55
N PHE A 283 -3.74 9.02 -11.10
CA PHE A 283 -3.40 7.80 -10.37
C PHE A 283 -1.90 7.69 -10.16
N VAL A 284 -1.55 7.01 -9.07
CA VAL A 284 -0.20 6.50 -8.88
C VAL A 284 0.16 5.57 -10.05
N ARG A 285 1.29 5.85 -10.70
CA ARG A 285 1.83 5.08 -11.82
C ARG A 285 1.95 3.62 -11.42
N SER A 286 1.42 2.74 -12.25
CA SER A 286 1.47 1.29 -12.07
C SER A 286 2.07 0.66 -13.31
N GLU A 287 3.10 -0.15 -13.14
CA GLU A 287 3.82 -0.81 -14.24
C GLU A 287 3.79 -2.32 -14.08
N LEU A 288 3.59 -3.02 -15.19
CA LEU A 288 3.67 -4.47 -15.24
C LEU A 288 5.13 -4.89 -15.41
N ALA A 289 5.60 -5.80 -14.55
CA ALA A 289 6.85 -6.52 -14.72
C ALA A 289 6.55 -7.99 -15.02
N ASP A 290 7.19 -8.51 -16.06
CA ASP A 290 7.19 -9.94 -16.38
C ASP A 290 8.43 -10.63 -15.82
N PHE A 291 8.24 -11.85 -15.35
CA PHE A 291 9.25 -12.68 -14.68
C PHE A 291 9.48 -13.98 -15.44
N LYS A 292 10.75 -14.34 -15.59
CA LYS A 292 11.14 -15.63 -16.17
C LYS A 292 10.72 -16.82 -15.28
N PRO A 293 11.08 -16.86 -13.97
CA PRO A 293 10.62 -17.90 -13.08
C PRO A 293 9.15 -17.66 -12.70
N SER A 294 8.47 -18.75 -12.34
CA SER A 294 7.15 -18.65 -11.72
C SER A 294 7.33 -18.18 -10.27
N LEU A 295 6.73 -17.05 -9.92
CA LEU A 295 6.72 -16.54 -8.55
C LEU A 295 5.60 -17.21 -7.74
N PRO A 296 5.88 -17.64 -6.50
CA PRO A 296 4.84 -18.15 -5.60
C PRO A 296 3.87 -17.02 -5.20
N ALA A 297 2.73 -17.40 -4.61
CA ALA A 297 1.78 -16.43 -4.07
C ALA A 297 2.34 -15.74 -2.81
N CYS A 298 3.11 -16.49 -2.01
CA CYS A 298 3.84 -16.02 -0.86
C CYS A 298 5.29 -16.52 -0.95
N SER A 299 6.26 -15.62 -1.04
CA SER A 299 7.69 -15.94 -1.03
C SER A 299 8.21 -15.97 0.40
N VAL A 300 9.08 -16.93 0.70
CA VAL A 300 9.80 -16.98 1.99
C VAL A 300 10.90 -15.91 2.02
N ASP A 301 11.63 -15.76 0.91
CA ASP A 301 12.76 -14.84 0.79
C ASP A 301 12.53 -13.76 -0.28
N ILE A 302 13.31 -12.69 -0.21
CA ILE A 302 13.36 -11.66 -1.25
C ILE A 302 13.93 -12.23 -2.56
N VAL A 303 13.12 -12.18 -3.62
CA VAL A 303 13.50 -12.70 -4.95
C VAL A 303 14.30 -11.65 -5.72
N ALA A 304 15.55 -11.97 -6.10
CA ALA A 304 16.46 -11.03 -6.76
C ALA A 304 15.89 -10.40 -8.05
N GLU A 305 15.24 -11.18 -8.92
CA GLU A 305 14.63 -10.65 -10.14
C GLU A 305 13.51 -9.65 -9.85
N VAL A 306 12.74 -9.86 -8.76
CA VAL A 306 11.72 -8.92 -8.30
C VAL A 306 12.34 -7.59 -7.92
N VAL A 307 13.44 -7.62 -7.16
CA VAL A 307 14.18 -6.41 -6.78
C VAL A 307 14.69 -5.67 -8.02
N GLN A 308 15.35 -6.37 -8.95
CA GLN A 308 15.90 -5.75 -10.15
C GLN A 308 14.83 -5.04 -11.00
N LYS A 309 13.69 -5.71 -11.22
CA LYS A 309 12.56 -5.13 -11.96
C LYS A 309 11.96 -3.95 -11.21
N ALA A 310 11.75 -4.07 -9.90
CA ALA A 310 11.19 -3.01 -9.07
C ALA A 310 12.09 -1.77 -9.01
N VAL A 311 13.42 -1.92 -8.96
CA VAL A 311 14.37 -0.81 -9.02
C VAL A 311 14.30 -0.10 -10.37
N ALA A 312 14.23 -0.85 -11.48
CA ALA A 312 14.08 -0.26 -12.80
C ALA A 312 12.81 0.60 -12.88
N ILE A 313 11.68 0.07 -12.42
CA ILE A 313 10.39 0.79 -12.35
C ILE A 313 10.47 2.02 -11.43
N ALA A 314 11.11 1.90 -10.27
CA ALA A 314 11.29 3.02 -9.35
C ALA A 314 12.08 4.17 -9.99
N LYS A 315 13.09 3.87 -10.82
CA LYS A 315 13.97 4.89 -11.42
C LYS A 315 13.41 5.54 -12.70
N MET A 316 12.50 4.88 -13.42
CA MET A 316 11.87 5.39 -14.66
C MET A 316 10.91 6.56 -14.46
#